data_AF-A0A1A8N0I7-F1
#
_entry.id   AF-A0A1A8N0I7-F1
#
_cell.length_a   1.000
_cell.length_b   1.000
_cell.length_c   1.000
_cell.angle_alpha   90.00
_cell.angle_beta   90.00
_cell.angle_gamma   90.00
#
_symmetry.space_group_name_H-M   'P 1'
#
loop_
_entity.id
_entity.type
_entity.pdbx_description
1 polymer ?
#
loop_
_entity_poly.entity_id
_entity_poly.type
_entity_poly.pdbx_seq_one_letter_code
_entity_poly.pdbx_strand_id
1 'polypeptide(L)'
;TASATREVSEVETCPSESKQRDLRGLQHSDREDLTSSQESTKEGSFSERNTRESTLMERGRATHPVSAVERERTMRNLVDMQRRFEEKHQRDKERQFLRVQERLAIIQNRKAEEDLLGLKNTDRLIHLTQDLPMEDKNQQKTVVKERLEQLRRERSYIMQSKRNRNTMGFKELLAPVQLHSSETEDGTN
;
A
#
# COMPACT_ATOMS: atom_id res chain seq x y z
N THR A 1 -15.40 -21.82 -68.47
CA THR A 1 -14.11 -22.54 -68.42
C THR A 1 -13.00 -21.53 -68.66
N ALA A 2 -12.48 -20.87 -67.61
CA ALA A 2 -11.42 -21.30 -66.69
C ALA A 2 -10.00 -21.14 -67.26
N SER A 3 -9.22 -20.20 -66.70
CA SER A 3 -7.78 -20.29 -66.33
C SER A 3 -7.26 -18.86 -66.08
N ALA A 4 -7.13 -18.39 -64.84
CA ALA A 4 -6.07 -18.68 -63.88
C ALA A 4 -4.70 -18.12 -64.31
N THR A 5 -4.46 -16.84 -64.03
CA THR A 5 -3.11 -16.28 -63.92
C THR A 5 -2.79 -16.02 -62.46
N ARG A 6 -1.70 -16.67 -62.08
CA ARG A 6 -1.05 -16.80 -60.78
C ARG A 6 -0.20 -15.56 -60.54
N GLU A 7 -0.47 -14.80 -59.48
CA GLU A 7 0.54 -13.96 -58.86
C GLU A 7 0.63 -14.26 -57.37
N VAL A 8 1.87 -14.18 -56.92
CA VAL A 8 2.43 -14.81 -55.74
C VAL A 8 2.26 -13.84 -54.57
N SER A 9 1.47 -14.24 -53.57
CA SER A 9 1.42 -13.54 -52.29
C SER A 9 2.69 -13.88 -51.51
N GLU A 10 3.57 -12.90 -51.35
CA GLU A 10 4.69 -12.94 -50.42
C GLU A 10 4.13 -13.05 -48.98
N VAL A 11 4.29 -14.23 -48.37
CA VAL A 11 4.10 -14.42 -46.93
C VAL A 11 5.42 -14.03 -46.28
N GLU A 12 5.52 -12.77 -45.88
CA GLU A 12 6.63 -12.28 -45.08
C GLU A 12 6.42 -12.70 -43.62
N THR A 13 7.41 -13.43 -43.12
CA THR A 13 7.54 -14.00 -41.79
C THR A 13 7.56 -12.93 -40.68
N CYS A 14 6.84 -13.22 -39.59
CA CYS A 14 6.85 -12.44 -38.34
C CYS A 14 8.26 -12.33 -37.71
N PRO A 15 8.43 -11.35 -36.81
CA PRO A 15 8.70 -11.78 -35.44
C PRO A 15 7.82 -11.08 -34.39
N SER A 16 7.33 -11.90 -33.46
CA SER A 16 6.65 -11.51 -32.23
C SER A 16 7.58 -10.71 -31.31
N GLU A 17 7.23 -9.46 -31.00
CA GLU A 17 7.88 -8.72 -29.91
C GLU A 17 7.05 -8.82 -28.63
N SER A 18 7.35 -9.87 -27.87
CA SER A 18 7.00 -10.01 -26.45
C SER A 18 7.93 -9.11 -25.63
N LYS A 19 7.42 -8.02 -25.06
CA LYS A 19 8.17 -7.19 -24.11
C LYS A 19 8.11 -7.81 -22.71
N GLN A 20 9.01 -8.76 -22.50
CA GLN A 20 9.40 -9.29 -21.20
C GLN A 20 10.07 -8.18 -20.37
N ARG A 21 9.51 -7.83 -19.22
CA ARG A 21 10.15 -6.95 -18.24
C ARG A 21 11.17 -7.77 -17.45
N ASP A 22 12.45 -7.47 -17.66
CA ASP A 22 13.54 -8.06 -16.87
C ASP A 22 13.61 -7.44 -15.46
N LEU A 23 13.43 -8.31 -14.46
CA LEU A 23 13.81 -8.06 -13.08
C LEU A 23 15.27 -8.50 -12.91
N ARG A 24 16.22 -7.57 -13.01
CA ARG A 24 17.58 -7.77 -12.49
C ARG A 24 18.25 -6.44 -12.17
N GLY A 25 18.38 -6.17 -10.89
CA GLY A 25 19.02 -4.96 -10.35
C GLY A 25 19.27 -5.10 -8.86
N LEU A 26 19.86 -6.23 -8.46
CA LEU A 26 20.53 -6.39 -7.18
C LEU A 26 22.03 -6.20 -7.43
N GLN A 27 22.73 -5.67 -6.43
CA GLN A 27 24.20 -5.47 -6.32
C GLN A 27 24.67 -4.04 -6.63
N HIS A 28 24.68 -3.20 -5.58
CA HIS A 28 25.72 -2.18 -5.43
C HIS A 28 26.87 -2.82 -4.65
N SER A 29 28.04 -2.84 -5.28
CA SER A 29 29.32 -3.29 -4.73
C SER A 29 30.21 -2.06 -4.65
N ASP A 30 30.70 -1.74 -3.46
CA ASP A 30 31.86 -0.86 -3.27
C ASP A 30 33.02 -1.71 -2.71
N ARG A 31 33.95 -2.00 -3.63
CA ARG A 31 35.43 -2.11 -3.54
C ARG A 31 36.04 -1.31 -2.37
N GLU A 32 37.13 -1.63 -1.65
CA GLU A 32 38.29 -2.55 -1.66
C GLU A 32 38.67 -2.75 -0.16
N ASP A 33 39.54 -3.64 0.35
CA ASP A 33 40.88 -4.04 -0.07
C ASP A 33 41.46 -5.06 0.95
N LEU A 34 42.57 -5.70 0.58
CA LEU A 34 43.51 -6.50 1.39
C LEU A 34 43.40 -8.05 1.36
N THR A 35 44.40 -8.57 0.65
CA THR A 35 44.88 -9.92 0.32
C THR A 35 45.50 -10.74 1.45
N SER A 36 45.64 -12.06 1.20
CA SER A 36 46.56 -13.07 1.78
C SER A 36 45.83 -14.17 2.60
N SER A 37 46.00 -15.49 2.43
CA SER A 37 46.80 -16.35 1.54
C SER A 37 46.26 -17.81 1.57
N GLN A 38 46.45 -18.51 0.44
CA GLN A 38 46.69 -19.96 0.21
C GLN A 38 46.02 -21.11 1.01
N GLU A 39 45.33 -21.95 0.21
CA GLU A 39 45.49 -23.43 0.03
C GLU A 39 45.64 -24.38 1.24
N SER A 40 44.72 -25.34 1.39
CA SER A 40 44.91 -26.72 0.86
C SER A 40 44.00 -27.75 1.54
N THR A 41 43.64 -28.73 0.72
CA THR A 41 42.88 -29.97 0.94
C THR A 41 43.36 -30.80 2.13
N LYS A 42 42.42 -31.37 2.92
CA LYS A 42 42.33 -32.82 3.23
C LYS A 42 41.25 -33.11 4.27
N GLU A 43 40.39 -34.06 3.94
CA GLU A 43 39.62 -34.83 4.90
C GLU A 43 40.56 -35.58 5.85
N GLY A 44 40.15 -35.67 7.11
CA GLY A 44 40.85 -36.41 8.15
C GLY A 44 39.96 -36.57 9.37
N SER A 45 39.19 -37.66 9.39
CA SER A 45 38.53 -38.17 10.59
C SER A 45 39.56 -38.40 11.70
N PHE A 46 39.41 -37.70 12.82
CA PHE A 46 39.96 -38.12 14.11
C PHE A 46 38.92 -37.89 15.21
N SER A 47 38.41 -39.03 15.67
CA SER A 47 37.74 -39.23 16.95
C SER A 47 38.63 -38.79 18.12
N GLU A 48 38.02 -38.65 19.30
CA GLU A 48 38.63 -38.50 20.62
C GLU A 48 39.11 -37.10 21.06
N ARG A 49 38.15 -36.22 21.40
CA ARG A 49 38.23 -35.47 22.68
C ARG A 49 36.91 -34.83 23.15
N ASN A 50 35.78 -35.54 23.09
CA ASN A 50 34.51 -35.06 23.66
C ASN A 50 34.18 -35.68 25.04
N THR A 51 35.18 -35.89 25.90
CA THR A 51 34.98 -36.48 27.23
C THR A 51 35.27 -35.55 28.39
N ARG A 52 35.22 -34.22 28.20
CA ARG A 52 35.32 -33.24 29.31
C ARG A 52 34.44 -32.00 29.21
N GLU A 53 33.42 -32.02 28.35
CA GLU A 53 32.43 -30.92 28.30
C GLU A 53 30.98 -31.43 28.23
N SER A 54 30.75 -32.67 28.67
CA SER A 54 29.39 -33.24 28.76
C SER A 54 28.91 -33.40 30.21
N THR A 55 29.61 -32.80 31.18
CA THR A 55 29.29 -32.91 32.63
C THR A 55 28.98 -31.57 33.30
N LEU A 56 28.67 -30.52 32.51
CA LEU A 56 28.19 -29.23 33.04
C LEU A 56 26.78 -28.84 32.57
N MET A 57 25.99 -29.81 32.11
CA MET A 57 24.52 -29.63 31.97
C MET A 57 23.74 -30.46 32.98
N GLU A 58 24.45 -31.25 33.80
CA GLU A 58 23.90 -32.10 34.86
C GLU A 58 24.34 -31.58 36.24
N ARG A 59 24.32 -30.26 36.44
CA ARG A 59 24.44 -29.69 37.78
C ARG A 59 23.15 -29.00 38.14
N GLY A 60 22.23 -29.81 38.67
CA GLY A 60 21.11 -29.38 39.49
C GLY A 60 20.42 -28.11 39.03
N ARG A 61 19.43 -28.25 38.14
CA ARG A 61 18.19 -27.55 38.44
C ARG A 61 17.74 -28.12 39.78
N ALA A 62 18.17 -27.47 40.87
CA ALA A 62 17.48 -27.57 42.12
C ALA A 62 16.08 -27.04 41.81
N THR A 63 15.20 -27.95 41.39
CA THR A 63 13.78 -27.69 41.24
C THR A 63 13.29 -27.49 42.66
N HIS A 64 13.51 -26.30 43.20
CA HIS A 64 12.77 -25.87 44.37
C HIS A 64 11.30 -26.10 44.03
N PRO A 65 10.56 -26.85 44.87
CA PRO A 65 9.16 -27.08 44.61
C PRO A 65 8.48 -25.71 44.56
N VAL A 66 8.09 -25.29 43.36
CA VAL A 66 7.33 -24.06 43.13
C VAL A 66 6.08 -24.16 43.97
N SER A 67 5.81 -23.14 44.79
CA SER A 67 4.62 -23.16 45.64
C SER A 67 3.37 -23.29 44.76
N ALA A 68 2.33 -23.98 45.24
CA ALA A 68 1.07 -24.11 44.50
C ALA A 68 0.51 -22.74 44.05
N VAL A 69 0.72 -21.71 44.87
CA VAL A 69 0.34 -20.32 44.61
C VAL A 69 1.14 -19.70 43.46
N GLU A 70 2.45 -19.97 43.38
CA GLU A 70 3.32 -19.49 42.30
C GLU A 70 3.00 -20.18 40.98
N ARG A 71 2.71 -21.49 41.04
CA ARG A 71 2.24 -22.25 39.88
C ARG A 71 0.91 -21.71 39.37
N GLU A 72 -0.05 -21.46 40.26
CA GLU A 72 -1.35 -20.89 39.88
C GLU A 72 -1.21 -19.50 39.28
N ARG A 73 -0.40 -18.62 39.89
CA ARG A 73 -0.10 -17.28 39.34
C ARG A 73 0.51 -17.38 37.94
N THR A 74 1.43 -18.31 37.73
CA THR A 74 2.06 -18.53 36.43
C THR A 74 1.05 -19.01 35.39
N MET A 75 0.17 -19.96 35.75
CA MET A 75 -0.90 -20.41 34.84
C MET A 75 -1.85 -19.27 34.46
N ARG A 76 -2.30 -18.46 35.44
CA ARG A 76 -3.13 -17.28 35.17
C ARG A 76 -2.43 -16.27 34.25
N ASN A 77 -1.15 -15.99 34.49
CA ASN A 77 -0.35 -15.11 33.65
C ASN A 77 -0.27 -15.60 32.20
N LEU A 78 -0.10 -16.91 31.98
CA LEU A 78 -0.07 -17.47 30.63
C LEU A 78 -1.40 -17.27 29.89
N VAL A 79 -2.53 -17.50 30.57
CA VAL A 79 -3.87 -17.26 30.01
C VAL A 79 -4.07 -15.77 29.70
N ASP A 80 -3.67 -14.88 30.60
CA ASP A 80 -3.76 -13.43 30.38
C ASP A 80 -2.87 -12.97 29.22
N MET A 81 -1.66 -13.51 29.08
CA MET A 81 -0.78 -13.21 27.95
C MET A 81 -1.40 -13.68 26.63
N GLN A 82 -1.99 -14.87 26.61
CA GLN A 82 -2.69 -15.38 25.43
C GLN A 82 -3.85 -14.46 25.04
N ARG A 83 -4.72 -14.11 26.00
CA ARG A 83 -5.84 -13.19 25.76
C ARG A 83 -5.36 -11.85 25.18
N ARG A 84 -4.34 -11.24 25.78
CA ARG A 84 -3.79 -9.95 25.31
C ARG A 84 -3.18 -10.05 23.91
N PHE A 85 -2.54 -11.17 23.59
CA PHE A 85 -2.00 -11.41 22.26
C PHE A 85 -3.12 -11.49 21.23
N GLU A 86 -4.17 -12.27 21.49
CA GLU A 86 -5.33 -12.42 20.62
C GLU A 86 -6.03 -11.07 20.39
N GLU A 87 -6.29 -10.31 21.46
CA GLU A 87 -6.87 -8.96 21.38
C GLU A 87 -5.99 -8.00 20.56
N LYS A 88 -4.67 -8.02 20.77
CA LYS A 88 -3.74 -7.19 20.00
C LYS A 88 -3.74 -7.58 18.53
N HIS A 89 -3.68 -8.87 18.25
CA HIS A 89 -3.67 -9.41 16.89
C HIS A 89 -4.96 -9.06 16.15
N GLN A 90 -6.11 -9.17 16.82
CA GLN A 90 -7.40 -8.79 16.26
C GLN A 90 -7.46 -7.29 15.94
N ARG A 91 -7.04 -6.43 16.88
CA ARG A 91 -6.94 -4.98 16.64
C ARG A 91 -5.95 -4.63 15.53
N ASP A 92 -4.86 -5.38 15.39
CA ASP A 92 -3.90 -5.19 14.30
C ASP A 92 -4.50 -5.58 12.95
N LYS A 93 -5.26 -6.66 12.86
CA LYS A 93 -6.02 -7.03 11.66
C LYS A 93 -7.01 -5.93 11.27
N GLU A 94 -7.79 -5.44 12.21
CA GLU A 94 -8.75 -4.35 11.98
C GLU A 94 -8.05 -3.07 11.51
N ARG A 95 -6.93 -2.69 12.14
CA ARG A 95 -6.10 -1.56 11.69
C ARG A 95 -5.61 -1.75 10.26
N GLN A 96 -5.12 -2.93 9.91
CA GLN A 96 -4.65 -3.19 8.54
C GLN A 96 -5.79 -3.15 7.54
N PHE A 97 -6.94 -3.71 7.89
CA PHE A 97 -8.13 -3.67 7.05
C PHE A 97 -8.58 -2.23 6.77
N LEU A 98 -8.71 -1.40 7.81
CA LEU A 98 -9.07 0.02 7.65
C LEU A 98 -8.02 0.79 6.83
N ARG A 99 -6.72 0.52 7.03
CA ARG A 99 -5.65 1.12 6.22
C ARG A 99 -5.77 0.77 4.73
N VAL A 100 -6.08 -0.50 4.42
CA VAL A 100 -6.26 -0.93 3.03
C VAL A 100 -7.51 -0.28 2.44
N GLN A 101 -8.61 -0.23 3.17
CA GLN A 101 -9.83 0.45 2.73
C GLN A 101 -9.59 1.94 2.45
N GLU A 102 -8.92 2.65 3.35
CA GLU A 102 -8.57 4.06 3.16
C GLU A 102 -7.71 4.25 1.90
N ARG A 103 -6.69 3.41 1.70
CA ARG A 103 -5.85 3.45 0.49
C ARG A 103 -6.66 3.23 -0.77
N LEU A 104 -7.57 2.26 -0.77
CA LEU A 104 -8.46 2.02 -1.92
C LEU A 104 -9.39 3.21 -2.17
N ALA A 105 -9.95 3.81 -1.10
CA ALA A 105 -10.79 5.00 -1.20
C ALA A 105 -10.01 6.20 -1.76
N ILE A 106 -8.76 6.41 -1.34
CA ILE A 106 -7.87 7.45 -1.89
C ILE A 106 -7.62 7.21 -3.38
N ILE A 107 -7.32 5.97 -3.78
CA ILE A 107 -7.08 5.62 -5.19
C ILE A 107 -8.35 5.86 -6.02
N GLN A 108 -9.51 5.42 -5.54
CA GLN A 108 -10.78 5.64 -6.22
C GLN A 108 -11.12 7.12 -6.34
N ASN A 109 -10.90 7.91 -5.28
CA ASN A 109 -11.11 9.35 -5.31
C ASN A 109 -10.16 10.04 -6.28
N ARG A 110 -8.88 9.65 -6.32
CA ARG A 110 -7.92 10.17 -7.32
C ARG A 110 -8.34 9.86 -8.75
N LYS A 111 -8.85 8.65 -9.01
CA LYS A 111 -9.40 8.29 -10.33
C LYS A 111 -10.62 9.13 -10.67
N ALA A 112 -11.57 9.25 -9.75
CA ALA A 112 -12.75 10.10 -9.93
C ALA A 112 -12.38 11.58 -10.12
N GLU A 113 -11.32 12.07 -9.47
CA GLU A 113 -10.77 13.42 -9.69
C GLU A 113 -10.11 13.55 -11.06
N GLU A 114 -9.40 12.54 -11.57
CA GLU A 114 -8.89 12.52 -12.95
C GLU A 114 -10.03 12.55 -13.97
N ASP A 115 -11.15 11.87 -13.68
CA ASP A 115 -12.36 11.88 -14.51
C ASP A 115 -13.11 13.22 -14.43
N LEU A 116 -13.30 13.80 -13.24
CA LEU A 116 -13.99 15.07 -13.00
C LEU A 116 -13.18 16.30 -13.42
N LEU A 117 -11.88 16.28 -13.16
CA LEU A 117 -10.94 17.30 -13.64
C LEU A 117 -10.46 16.97 -15.05
N GLY A 118 -11.01 15.93 -15.67
CA GLY A 118 -10.99 15.70 -17.10
C GLY A 118 -9.60 15.85 -17.68
N LEU A 119 -8.93 14.71 -17.77
CA LEU A 119 -7.82 14.44 -18.67
C LEU A 119 -6.41 14.82 -18.21
N LYS A 120 -5.47 14.01 -18.73
CA LYS A 120 -4.03 14.26 -18.71
C LYS A 120 -3.76 15.68 -19.19
N ASN A 121 -2.71 16.32 -18.67
CA ASN A 121 -2.33 17.70 -19.04
C ASN A 121 -2.25 17.92 -20.56
N THR A 122 -1.89 16.88 -21.32
CA THR A 122 -1.83 16.89 -22.79
C THR A 122 -3.21 17.04 -23.42
N ASP A 123 -4.18 16.27 -22.98
CA ASP A 123 -5.49 16.23 -23.61
C ASP A 123 -6.34 17.44 -23.20
N ARG A 124 -6.07 18.00 -22.00
CA ARG A 124 -6.60 19.31 -21.59
C ARG A 124 -6.24 20.42 -22.58
N LEU A 125 -5.01 20.42 -23.10
CA LEU A 125 -4.58 21.42 -24.07
C LEU A 125 -5.28 21.23 -25.41
N ILE A 126 -5.52 19.98 -25.80
CA ILE A 126 -6.27 19.63 -27.02
C ILE A 126 -7.71 20.17 -26.94
N HIS A 127 -8.42 19.93 -25.83
CA HIS A 127 -9.79 20.45 -25.66
C HIS A 127 -9.88 21.97 -25.63
N LEU A 128 -8.87 22.65 -25.07
CA LEU A 128 -8.82 24.10 -25.08
C LEU A 128 -8.80 24.66 -26.51
N THR A 129 -8.17 23.94 -27.45
CA THR A 129 -7.97 24.39 -28.84
C THR A 129 -8.83 23.70 -29.89
N GLN A 130 -9.64 22.71 -29.50
CA GLN A 130 -10.28 21.73 -30.40
C GLN A 130 -11.11 22.34 -31.55
N ASP A 131 -11.77 23.48 -31.31
CA ASP A 131 -12.69 24.10 -32.26
C ASP A 131 -12.29 25.54 -32.63
N LEU A 132 -11.01 25.89 -32.46
CA LEU A 132 -10.56 27.25 -32.73
C LEU A 132 -10.16 27.42 -34.20
N PRO A 133 -10.72 28.42 -34.91
CA PRO A 133 -10.23 28.79 -36.24
C PRO A 133 -8.78 29.30 -36.12
N MET A 134 -7.93 28.89 -37.06
CA MET A 134 -6.48 29.16 -37.04
C MET A 134 -6.10 30.51 -37.66
N GLU A 135 -7.05 31.20 -38.28
CA GLU A 135 -6.82 32.40 -39.08
C GLU A 135 -6.42 33.63 -38.25
N ASP A 136 -7.02 33.86 -37.07
CA ASP A 136 -6.69 35.00 -36.21
C ASP A 136 -6.07 34.56 -34.87
N LYS A 137 -4.75 34.71 -34.78
CA LYS A 137 -3.95 34.37 -33.59
C LYS A 137 -4.35 35.16 -32.35
N ASN A 138 -4.86 36.39 -32.48
CA ASN A 138 -5.25 37.21 -31.34
C ASN A 138 -6.62 36.79 -30.79
N GLN A 139 -7.56 36.47 -31.67
CA GLN A 139 -8.84 35.87 -31.28
C GLN A 139 -8.62 34.50 -30.63
N GLN A 140 -7.78 33.65 -31.22
CA GLN A 140 -7.43 32.35 -30.65
C GLN A 140 -6.88 32.47 -29.22
N LYS A 141 -5.92 33.38 -28.99
CA LYS A 141 -5.37 33.63 -27.65
C LYS A 141 -6.45 34.08 -26.65
N THR A 142 -7.37 34.94 -27.09
CA THR A 142 -8.44 35.46 -26.25
C THR A 142 -9.39 34.33 -25.83
N VAL A 143 -9.82 33.49 -26.77
CA VAL A 143 -10.71 32.36 -26.47
C VAL A 143 -10.01 31.30 -25.61
N VAL A 144 -8.74 30.97 -25.86
CA VAL A 144 -7.98 30.04 -25.00
C VAL A 144 -7.86 30.60 -23.58
N LYS A 145 -7.61 31.91 -23.43
CA LYS A 145 -7.52 32.56 -22.12
C LYS A 145 -8.84 32.49 -21.37
N GLU A 146 -9.96 32.75 -22.05
CA GLU A 146 -11.31 32.65 -21.47
C GLU A 146 -11.64 31.21 -21.04
N ARG A 147 -11.43 30.23 -21.93
CA ARG A 147 -11.66 28.81 -21.61
C ARG A 147 -10.80 28.34 -20.42
N LEU A 148 -9.55 28.78 -20.36
CA LEU A 148 -8.66 28.48 -19.23
C LEU A 148 -9.16 29.13 -17.93
N GLU A 149 -9.68 30.35 -18.01
CA GLU A 149 -10.26 31.03 -16.86
C GLU A 149 -11.53 30.34 -16.36
N GLN A 150 -12.40 29.90 -17.27
CA GLN A 150 -13.57 29.09 -16.94
C GLN A 150 -13.17 27.82 -16.19
N LEU A 151 -12.20 27.05 -16.70
CA LEU A 151 -11.69 25.85 -16.01
C LEU A 151 -11.15 26.16 -14.61
N ARG A 152 -10.49 27.31 -14.42
CA ARG A 152 -10.03 27.75 -13.09
C ARG A 152 -11.19 28.03 -12.14
N ARG A 153 -12.25 28.69 -12.62
CA ARG A 153 -13.45 28.97 -11.82
C ARG A 153 -14.16 27.68 -11.42
N GLU A 154 -14.39 26.77 -12.37
CA GLU A 154 -15.03 25.47 -12.12
C GLU A 154 -14.24 24.63 -11.11
N ARG A 155 -12.91 24.52 -11.29
CA ARG A 155 -12.04 23.83 -10.33
C ARG A 155 -12.15 24.44 -8.94
N SER A 156 -12.15 25.77 -8.84
CA SER A 156 -12.24 26.48 -7.56
C SER A 156 -13.58 26.20 -6.87
N TYR A 157 -14.68 26.24 -7.63
CA TYR A 157 -16.01 25.93 -7.12
C TYR A 157 -16.12 24.49 -6.59
N ILE A 158 -15.65 23.51 -7.36
CA ILE A 158 -15.65 22.09 -6.95
C ILE A 158 -14.85 21.91 -5.65
N MET A 159 -13.64 22.48 -5.58
CA MET A 159 -12.79 22.38 -4.40
C MET A 159 -13.39 23.08 -3.18
N GLN A 160 -14.03 24.23 -3.37
CA GLN A 160 -14.71 24.96 -2.31
C GLN A 160 -15.93 24.17 -1.79
N SER A 161 -16.72 23.58 -2.68
CA SER A 161 -17.84 22.71 -2.31
C SER A 161 -17.38 21.48 -1.52
N LYS A 162 -16.30 20.79 -1.96
CA LYS A 162 -15.67 19.70 -1.21
C LYS A 162 -15.22 20.14 0.19
N ARG A 163 -14.57 21.31 0.30
CA ARG A 163 -14.16 21.89 1.58
C ARG A 163 -15.35 22.18 2.49
N ASN A 164 -16.42 22.76 1.95
CA ASN A 164 -17.63 23.08 2.70
C ASN A 164 -18.28 21.80 3.24
N ARG A 165 -18.38 20.74 2.43
CA ARG A 165 -18.87 19.43 2.84
C ARG A 165 -18.05 18.84 3.99
N ASN A 166 -16.72 18.85 3.87
CA ASN A 166 -15.83 18.36 4.93
C ASN A 166 -15.97 19.18 6.22
N THR A 167 -16.06 20.50 6.09
CA THR A 167 -16.24 21.40 7.24
C THR A 167 -17.57 21.16 7.94
N MET A 168 -18.63 20.94 7.17
CA MET A 168 -19.96 20.64 7.69
C MET A 168 -20.01 19.27 8.38
N GLY A 169 -19.50 18.21 7.72
CA GLY A 169 -19.44 16.88 8.33
C GLY A 169 -18.59 16.85 9.61
N PHE A 170 -17.49 17.61 9.66
CA PHE A 170 -16.73 17.74 10.90
C PHE A 170 -17.51 18.46 12.01
N LYS A 171 -18.27 19.51 11.66
CA LYS A 171 -19.15 20.20 12.62
C LYS A 171 -20.24 19.29 13.16
N GLU A 172 -20.78 18.39 12.35
CA GLU A 172 -21.76 17.38 12.78
C GLU A 172 -21.18 16.42 13.83
N LEU A 173 -19.92 15.99 13.65
CA LEU A 173 -19.23 15.14 14.63
C LEU A 173 -18.95 15.85 15.96
N LEU A 174 -18.78 17.17 15.92
CA LEU A 174 -18.60 18.00 17.12
C LEU A 174 -19.91 18.49 17.73
N ALA A 175 -21.05 18.27 17.06
CA ALA A 175 -22.33 18.68 17.58
C ALA A 175 -22.57 17.92 18.91
N PRO A 176 -23.04 18.61 19.97
CA PRO A 176 -23.37 17.94 21.21
C PRO A 176 -24.32 16.79 20.91
N VAL A 177 -23.90 15.56 21.22
CA VAL A 177 -24.80 14.41 21.20
C VAL A 177 -25.84 14.72 22.26
N GLN A 178 -27.07 15.02 21.83
CA GLN A 178 -28.21 15.04 22.74
C GLN A 178 -28.35 13.61 23.26
N LEU A 179 -27.70 13.33 24.38
CA LEU A 179 -28.02 12.18 25.19
C LEU A 179 -29.47 12.41 25.59
N HIS A 180 -30.38 11.71 24.91
CA HIS A 180 -31.74 11.56 25.40
C HIS A 180 -31.61 10.90 26.77
N SER A 181 -31.58 11.73 27.81
CA SER A 181 -31.82 11.30 29.17
C SER A 181 -33.23 10.72 29.16
N SER A 182 -33.30 9.40 29.05
CA SER A 182 -34.47 8.66 29.50
C SER A 182 -34.56 8.87 31.01
N GLU A 183 -35.07 10.03 31.40
CA GLU A 183 -35.72 10.24 32.69
C GLU A 183 -36.96 9.35 32.65
N THR A 184 -36.78 8.05 32.89
CA THR A 184 -37.82 7.26 33.53
C THR A 184 -37.86 7.71 34.99
N GLU A 185 -38.47 8.89 35.20
CA GLU A 185 -39.27 9.10 36.38
C GLU A 185 -40.45 8.13 36.29
N ASP A 186 -40.30 6.96 36.90
CA ASP A 186 -41.45 6.18 37.36
C ASP A 186 -41.32 6.09 38.87
N GLY A 187 -41.72 7.18 39.51
CA GLY A 187 -42.19 7.14 40.88
C GLY A 187 -43.62 6.61 40.88
N THR A 188 -43.81 5.40 41.40
CA THR A 188 -45.13 4.93 41.87
C THR A 188 -44.96 3.98 43.05
N ASN A 189 -45.42 4.46 44.21
CA ASN A 189 -46.07 3.80 45.34
C ASN A 189 -45.46 2.52 45.94
#